data_AF-B2L7D8-F1
#
_entry.id   AF-B2L7D8-F1
#
_cell.length_a   1.000
_cell.length_b   1.000
_cell.length_c   1.000
_cell.angle_alpha   90.00
_cell.angle_beta   90.00
_cell.angle_gamma   90.00
#
_symmetry.space_group_name_H-M   'P 1'
#
loop_
_entity.id
_entity.type
_entity.pdbx_description
1 polymer ?
#
loop_
_entity_poly.entity_id
_entity_poly.type
_entity_poly.pdbx_seq_one_letter_code
_entity_poly.pdbx_strand_id
1 'polypeptide(L)'
;GGKLPPSEVAVQAMHESVSNHIYDGYGPAVGALAARQAIVDKYSSIDNEFTADDVVLASGCSHALQMAIEAVANAGDNILVPHPGFPLYSTLCRPHNIIDKPYKIDMSGEDVKIDLSYMATIIDDNTKAIIINNPGNPTGGVFTKEHLEEILEFANKYKLIIIADEIYGDLVYNGATFYPLASLSPKVPIITCDGIAKRWMVPGWRLGWLIIHNHFGVLTEVKKGIVALSQKIVGPCSLVQGALPKILRETPEEYFVYTRNVIETNANIVEDILAEVPGMR
;
A
#
# COMPACT_ATOMS: atom_id res chain seq x y z
N GLY A 1 1.50 -26.49 6.17
CA GLY A 1 1.24 -25.21 5.49
C GLY A 1 -0.11 -24.70 5.95
N GLY A 2 -0.26 -23.40 6.18
CA GLY A 2 -1.52 -22.81 6.65
C GLY A 2 -2.68 -22.96 5.64
N LYS A 3 -3.90 -22.59 6.06
CA LYS A 3 -5.13 -22.67 5.24
C LYS A 3 -5.16 -21.75 4.01
N LEU A 4 -4.16 -20.88 3.83
CA LEU A 4 -4.07 -19.93 2.72
C LEU A 4 -2.70 -20.05 2.03
N PRO A 5 -2.48 -21.07 1.18
CA PRO A 5 -1.23 -21.20 0.43
C PRO A 5 -1.15 -20.16 -0.71
N PRO A 6 0.05 -19.91 -1.26
CA PRO A 6 0.21 -19.21 -2.53
C PRO A 6 -0.56 -19.92 -3.67
N SER A 7 -0.94 -19.19 -4.71
CA SER A 7 -1.56 -19.79 -5.89
C SER A 7 -0.58 -20.70 -6.64
N GLU A 8 -1.07 -21.76 -7.28
CA GLU A 8 -0.24 -22.64 -8.13
C GLU A 8 0.46 -21.85 -9.24
N VAL A 9 -0.24 -20.85 -9.80
CA VAL A 9 0.34 -19.92 -10.80
C VAL A 9 1.54 -19.19 -10.25
N ALA A 10 1.49 -18.70 -9.01
CA ALA A 10 2.61 -18.00 -8.41
C ALA A 10 3.80 -18.93 -8.16
N VAL A 11 3.54 -20.15 -7.70
CA VAL A 11 4.58 -21.17 -7.50
C VAL A 11 5.24 -21.54 -8.84
N GLN A 12 4.43 -21.77 -9.87
CA GLN A 12 4.92 -22.11 -11.21
C GLN A 12 5.70 -20.96 -11.85
N ALA A 13 5.25 -19.71 -11.69
CA ALA A 13 5.96 -18.53 -12.18
C ALA A 13 7.35 -18.40 -11.54
N MET A 14 7.49 -18.72 -10.25
CA MET A 14 8.79 -18.78 -9.59
C MET A 14 9.68 -19.88 -10.16
N HIS A 15 9.15 -21.09 -10.38
CA HIS A 15 9.90 -22.18 -11.01
C HIS A 15 10.41 -21.82 -12.40
N GLU A 16 9.57 -21.19 -13.22
CA GLU A 16 9.93 -20.73 -14.56
C GLU A 16 11.01 -19.64 -14.51
N SER A 17 10.86 -18.66 -13.60
CA SER A 17 11.84 -17.59 -13.39
C SER A 17 13.22 -18.12 -13.01
N VAL A 18 13.27 -19.16 -12.16
CA VAL A 18 14.52 -19.84 -11.80
C VAL A 18 15.09 -20.65 -12.97
N SER A 19 14.24 -21.39 -13.68
CA SER A 19 14.70 -22.37 -14.68
C SER A 19 15.16 -21.72 -15.99
N ASN A 20 14.71 -20.49 -16.27
CA ASN A 20 15.06 -19.80 -17.51
C ASN A 20 16.39 -19.02 -17.44
N HIS A 21 16.96 -18.82 -16.24
CA HIS A 21 18.21 -18.09 -16.00
C HIS A 21 18.27 -16.63 -16.51
N ILE A 22 17.13 -16.04 -16.90
CA ILE A 22 17.05 -14.66 -17.42
C ILE A 22 17.27 -13.65 -16.29
N TYR A 23 16.89 -14.01 -15.06
CA TYR A 23 16.84 -13.09 -13.91
C TYR A 23 17.93 -13.37 -12.85
N ASP A 24 18.98 -14.10 -13.19
CA ASP A 24 20.07 -14.43 -12.24
C ASP A 24 21.05 -13.25 -12.02
N GLY A 25 21.09 -12.29 -12.94
CA GLY A 25 22.00 -11.15 -12.89
C GLY A 25 21.44 -9.91 -12.16
N TYR A 26 22.28 -8.89 -12.02
CA TYR A 26 21.86 -7.58 -11.54
C TYR A 26 20.88 -6.91 -12.52
N GLY A 27 19.81 -6.36 -11.97
CA GLY A 27 18.88 -5.48 -12.69
C GLY A 27 19.03 -4.01 -12.26
N PRO A 28 18.25 -3.10 -12.87
CA PRO A 28 18.13 -1.73 -12.39
C PRO A 28 17.66 -1.70 -10.93
N ALA A 29 18.19 -0.77 -10.12
CA ALA A 29 17.80 -0.64 -8.70
C ALA A 29 16.30 -0.38 -8.50
N VAL A 30 15.67 0.29 -9.47
CA VAL A 30 14.21 0.54 -9.51
C VAL A 30 13.38 -0.70 -9.86
N GLY A 31 14.03 -1.78 -10.28
CA GLY A 31 13.40 -3.02 -10.72
C GLY A 31 13.38 -3.23 -12.24
N ALA A 32 13.26 -4.49 -12.62
CA ALA A 32 13.16 -4.96 -13.99
C ALA A 32 11.97 -4.31 -14.73
N LEU A 33 12.19 -3.88 -15.96
CA LEU A 33 11.18 -3.20 -16.77
C LEU A 33 9.91 -4.04 -16.94
N ALA A 34 10.04 -5.34 -17.23
CA ALA A 34 8.89 -6.23 -17.40
C ALA A 34 8.01 -6.32 -16.14
N ALA A 35 8.64 -6.34 -14.96
CA ALA A 35 7.93 -6.37 -13.68
C ALA A 35 7.20 -5.05 -13.40
N ARG A 36 7.85 -3.90 -13.68
CA ARG A 36 7.22 -2.57 -13.57
C ARG A 36 6.07 -2.40 -14.56
N GLN A 37 6.24 -2.85 -15.79
CA GLN A 37 5.19 -2.81 -16.82
C GLN A 37 3.98 -3.67 -16.42
N ALA A 38 4.19 -4.85 -15.83
CA ALA A 38 3.08 -5.68 -15.35
C ALA A 38 2.24 -5.00 -14.26
N ILE A 39 2.84 -4.11 -13.45
CA ILE A 39 2.12 -3.28 -12.47
C ILE A 39 1.29 -2.21 -13.20
N VAL A 40 1.85 -1.56 -14.23
CA VAL A 40 1.11 -0.62 -15.09
C VAL A 40 -0.09 -1.31 -15.72
N ASP A 41 0.12 -2.47 -16.34
CA ASP A 41 -0.94 -3.24 -17.01
C ASP A 41 -2.06 -3.65 -16.04
N LYS A 42 -1.74 -3.82 -14.74
CA LYS A 42 -2.70 -4.24 -13.71
C LYS A 42 -3.47 -3.07 -13.10
N TYR A 43 -2.83 -1.92 -12.88
CA TYR A 43 -3.39 -0.84 -12.04
C TYR A 43 -3.57 0.51 -12.75
N SER A 44 -2.97 0.72 -13.92
CA SER A 44 -3.17 1.94 -14.70
C SER A 44 -4.54 1.93 -15.36
N SER A 45 -5.23 3.07 -15.36
CA SER A 45 -6.55 3.22 -15.97
C SER A 45 -6.70 4.60 -16.59
N ILE A 46 -7.80 4.84 -17.32
CA ILE A 46 -8.06 6.15 -17.94
C ILE A 46 -8.17 7.28 -16.91
N ASP A 47 -8.63 6.97 -15.70
CA ASP A 47 -8.84 7.93 -14.61
C ASP A 47 -7.62 8.06 -13.67
N ASN A 48 -6.59 7.22 -13.88
CA ASN A 48 -5.35 7.18 -13.10
C ASN A 48 -4.21 6.58 -13.93
N GLU A 49 -3.76 7.34 -14.93
CA GLU A 49 -2.74 6.89 -15.87
C GLU A 49 -1.34 7.10 -15.28
N PHE A 50 -0.53 6.05 -15.32
CA PHE A 50 0.90 6.13 -15.00
C PHE A 50 1.69 5.16 -15.87
N THR A 51 3.02 5.34 -15.90
CA THR A 51 3.93 4.56 -16.73
C THR A 51 4.87 3.72 -15.88
N ALA A 52 5.64 2.83 -16.50
CA ALA A 52 6.62 2.01 -15.78
C ALA A 52 7.67 2.89 -15.07
N ASP A 53 7.93 4.10 -15.55
CA ASP A 53 8.86 5.05 -14.92
C ASP A 53 8.31 5.62 -13.61
N ASP A 54 7.00 5.57 -13.38
CA ASP A 54 6.36 5.99 -12.14
C ASP A 54 6.33 4.86 -11.09
N VAL A 55 6.82 3.68 -11.46
CA VAL A 55 6.85 2.49 -10.61
C VAL A 55 8.29 2.21 -10.12
N VAL A 56 8.44 1.99 -8.82
CA VAL A 56 9.71 1.55 -8.23
C VAL A 56 9.46 0.29 -7.40
N LEU A 57 10.18 -0.79 -7.71
CA LEU A 57 10.08 -2.04 -6.94
C LEU A 57 10.86 -1.95 -5.64
N ALA A 58 10.35 -2.63 -4.60
CA ALA A 58 10.87 -2.58 -3.25
C ALA A 58 10.91 -3.98 -2.60
N SER A 59 11.78 -4.16 -1.60
CA SER A 59 11.90 -5.38 -0.79
C SER A 59 10.72 -5.55 0.19
N GLY A 60 9.53 -5.76 -0.40
CA GLY A 60 8.22 -5.72 0.26
C GLY A 60 7.72 -4.30 0.52
N CYS A 61 6.45 -4.19 0.89
CA CYS A 61 5.80 -2.89 1.18
C CYS A 61 6.49 -2.10 2.31
N SER A 62 7.15 -2.79 3.25
CA SER A 62 7.94 -2.12 4.30
C SER A 62 9.05 -1.23 3.74
N HIS A 63 9.76 -1.70 2.72
CA HIS A 63 10.78 -0.89 2.04
C HIS A 63 10.15 0.19 1.16
N ALA A 64 8.96 -0.08 0.60
CA ALA A 64 8.22 0.93 -0.15
C ALA A 64 7.82 2.12 0.72
N LEU A 65 7.21 1.85 1.87
CA LEU A 65 6.86 2.85 2.88
C LEU A 65 8.09 3.63 3.37
N GLN A 66 9.21 2.93 3.60
CA GLN A 66 10.46 3.57 4.01
C GLN A 66 10.91 4.59 2.96
N MET A 67 10.99 4.20 1.69
CA MET A 67 11.41 5.12 0.62
C MET A 67 10.42 6.27 0.44
N ALA A 68 9.11 6.03 0.58
CA ALA A 68 8.11 7.08 0.52
C ALA A 68 8.30 8.12 1.64
N ILE A 69 8.48 7.67 2.89
CA ILE A 69 8.70 8.54 4.06
C ILE A 69 10.01 9.33 3.93
N GLU A 70 11.12 8.64 3.62
CA GLU A 70 12.44 9.28 3.47
C GLU A 70 12.49 10.29 2.30
N ALA A 71 11.64 10.13 1.29
CA ALA A 71 11.62 11.03 0.14
C ALA A 71 10.79 12.30 0.35
N VAL A 72 9.86 12.32 1.31
CA VAL A 72 8.92 13.45 1.50
C VAL A 72 9.18 14.27 2.75
N ALA A 73 9.96 13.76 3.72
CA ALA A 73 10.18 14.41 5.00
C ALA A 73 11.65 14.31 5.45
N ASN A 74 12.10 15.34 6.16
CA ASN A 74 13.42 15.44 6.77
C ASN A 74 13.33 15.47 8.30
N ALA A 75 14.48 15.46 8.97
CA ALA A 75 14.55 15.67 10.42
C ALA A 75 13.83 16.97 10.84
N GLY A 76 12.91 16.85 11.79
CA GLY A 76 12.08 17.97 12.29
C GLY A 76 10.73 18.15 11.57
N ASP A 77 10.56 17.57 10.38
CA ASP A 77 9.26 17.51 9.72
C ASP A 77 8.32 16.54 10.46
N ASN A 78 7.01 16.66 10.20
CA ASN A 78 6.04 15.71 10.73
C ASN A 78 5.14 15.08 9.65
N ILE A 79 4.71 13.85 9.94
CA ILE A 79 3.81 13.05 9.11
C ILE A 79 2.62 12.63 9.96
N LEU A 80 1.42 12.78 9.41
CA LEU A 80 0.18 12.31 10.05
C LEU A 80 0.08 10.79 9.87
N VAL A 81 -0.10 10.05 10.96
CA VAL A 81 -0.17 8.57 10.96
C VAL A 81 -1.44 8.07 11.65
N PRO A 82 -2.04 6.95 11.20
CA PRO A 82 -3.28 6.44 11.80
C PRO A 82 -3.07 5.96 13.24
N HIS A 83 -4.07 6.20 14.09
CA HIS A 83 -4.15 5.65 15.43
C HIS A 83 -5.59 5.17 15.77
N PRO A 84 -5.79 3.86 16.05
CA PRO A 84 -4.80 2.78 15.96
C PRO A 84 -4.28 2.59 14.52
N GLY A 85 -3.05 2.11 14.38
CA GLY A 85 -2.40 1.95 13.08
C GLY A 85 -1.19 1.03 13.12
N PHE A 86 -0.75 0.59 11.94
CA PHE A 86 0.39 -0.32 11.81
C PHE A 86 1.68 0.33 12.37
N PRO A 87 2.37 -0.30 13.35
CA PRO A 87 3.48 0.33 14.08
C PRO A 87 4.72 0.64 13.23
N LEU A 88 4.78 0.14 11.99
CA LEU A 88 5.92 0.38 11.11
C LEU A 88 6.08 1.86 10.78
N TYR A 89 5.00 2.63 10.63
CA TYR A 89 5.09 4.05 10.26
C TYR A 89 5.97 4.83 11.25
N SER A 90 5.65 4.76 12.54
CA SER A 90 6.46 5.37 13.61
C SER A 90 7.88 4.80 13.65
N THR A 91 8.04 3.50 13.40
CA THR A 91 9.35 2.84 13.40
C THR A 91 10.24 3.35 12.27
N LEU A 92 9.67 3.71 11.12
CA LEU A 92 10.39 4.29 9.98
C LEU A 92 10.65 5.79 10.17
N CYS A 93 9.77 6.52 10.84
CA CYS A 93 9.98 7.96 11.11
C CYS A 93 11.12 8.21 12.11
N ARG A 94 11.17 7.43 13.21
CA ARG A 94 12.07 7.70 14.36
C ARG A 94 13.57 7.79 13.99
N PRO A 95 14.18 6.88 13.21
CA PRO A 95 15.61 6.95 12.90
C PRO A 95 16.01 8.21 12.13
N HIS A 96 15.05 8.86 11.46
CA HIS A 96 15.25 10.07 10.65
C HIS A 96 14.89 11.35 11.41
N ASN A 97 14.55 11.26 12.70
CA ASN A 97 14.02 12.37 13.50
C ASN A 97 12.79 13.04 12.85
N ILE A 98 11.98 12.25 12.14
CA ILE A 98 10.67 12.67 11.62
C ILE A 98 9.65 12.45 12.74
N ILE A 99 8.82 13.46 13.02
CA ILE A 99 7.82 13.40 14.08
C ILE A 99 6.56 12.71 13.52
N ASP A 100 6.16 11.58 14.10
CA ASP A 100 4.89 10.94 13.79
C ASP A 100 3.75 11.56 14.62
N LYS A 101 2.78 12.19 13.95
CA LYS A 101 1.61 12.80 14.60
C LYS A 101 0.38 11.89 14.43
N PRO A 102 -0.11 11.23 15.49
CA PRO A 102 -1.23 10.32 15.37
C PRO A 102 -2.55 11.05 15.15
N TYR A 103 -3.26 10.72 14.07
CA TYR A 103 -4.66 11.08 13.86
C TYR A 103 -5.58 9.94 14.29
N LYS A 104 -6.82 10.26 14.68
CA LYS A 104 -7.76 9.27 15.22
C LYS A 104 -8.56 8.58 14.12
N ILE A 105 -8.69 7.27 14.25
CA ILE A 105 -9.72 6.49 13.55
C ILE A 105 -10.91 6.34 14.48
N ASP A 106 -12.07 6.82 14.05
CA ASP A 106 -13.36 6.57 14.67
C ASP A 106 -13.92 5.24 14.15
N MET A 107 -14.17 4.33 15.09
CA MET A 107 -14.76 3.00 14.86
C MET A 107 -16.03 2.83 15.70
N SER A 108 -16.61 3.93 16.20
CA SER A 108 -17.80 3.89 17.07
C SER A 108 -19.12 3.80 16.29
N GLY A 109 -19.09 4.14 14.99
CA GLY A 109 -20.22 4.03 14.08
C GLY A 109 -20.19 2.78 13.21
N GLU A 110 -21.17 2.66 12.31
CA GLU A 110 -21.24 1.58 11.30
C GLU A 110 -20.06 1.63 10.33
N ASP A 111 -19.70 2.83 9.88
CA ASP A 111 -18.55 3.06 9.01
C ASP A 111 -17.33 3.47 9.83
N VAL A 112 -16.17 2.89 9.51
CA VAL A 112 -14.88 3.34 10.01
C VAL A 112 -14.50 4.66 9.31
N LYS A 113 -14.11 5.68 10.07
CA LYS A 113 -13.77 7.01 9.53
C LYS A 113 -12.55 7.61 10.19
N ILE A 114 -11.86 8.49 9.49
CA ILE A 114 -10.85 9.39 10.06
C ILE A 114 -11.55 10.59 10.70
N ASP A 115 -11.17 10.94 11.93
CA ASP A 115 -11.60 12.20 12.54
C ASP A 115 -10.85 13.38 11.90
N LEU A 116 -11.34 13.83 10.75
CA LEU A 116 -10.76 14.94 9.98
C LEU A 116 -10.77 16.26 10.78
N SER A 117 -11.73 16.44 11.68
CA SER A 117 -11.82 17.64 12.52
C SER A 117 -10.67 17.68 13.52
N TYR A 118 -10.42 16.57 14.22
CA TYR A 118 -9.24 16.44 15.06
C TYR A 118 -7.94 16.52 14.26
N MET A 119 -7.87 15.86 13.09
CA MET A 119 -6.69 15.88 12.25
C MET A 119 -6.30 17.30 11.81
N ALA A 120 -7.27 18.18 11.56
CA ALA A 120 -7.00 19.59 11.29
C ALA A 120 -6.29 20.31 12.44
N THR A 121 -6.55 19.93 13.70
CA THR A 121 -5.98 20.60 14.89
C THR A 121 -4.51 20.28 15.13
N ILE A 122 -3.99 19.21 14.53
CA ILE A 122 -2.61 18.74 14.75
C ILE A 122 -1.67 19.08 13.59
N ILE A 123 -2.18 19.66 12.50
CA ILE A 123 -1.39 20.12 11.35
C ILE A 123 -0.66 21.42 11.71
N ASP A 124 0.57 21.54 11.23
CA ASP A 124 1.36 22.77 11.26
C ASP A 124 2.19 22.92 9.97
N ASP A 125 3.00 23.99 9.88
CA ASP A 125 3.83 24.29 8.70
C ASP A 125 4.89 23.21 8.40
N ASN A 126 5.18 22.34 9.36
CA ASN A 126 6.12 21.23 9.23
C ASN A 126 5.43 19.92 8.84
N THR A 127 4.10 19.88 8.71
CA THR A 127 3.37 18.69 8.24
C THR A 127 3.59 18.50 6.75
N LYS A 128 4.22 17.39 6.35
CA LYS A 128 4.56 17.13 4.93
C LYS A 128 3.66 16.12 4.25
N ALA A 129 3.22 15.11 4.99
CA ALA A 129 2.44 14.03 4.44
C ALA A 129 1.43 13.47 5.43
N ILE A 130 0.47 12.73 4.89
CA ILE A 130 -0.47 11.88 5.59
C ILE A 130 -0.31 10.45 5.07
N ILE A 131 -0.21 9.49 5.98
CA ILE A 131 -0.28 8.07 5.64
C ILE A 131 -1.73 7.63 5.77
N ILE A 132 -2.33 7.15 4.68
CA ILE A 132 -3.65 6.52 4.66
C ILE A 132 -3.47 5.03 4.47
N ASN A 133 -3.92 4.23 5.42
CA ASN A 133 -3.91 2.77 5.28
C ASN A 133 -5.33 2.25 5.08
N ASN A 134 -5.63 1.79 3.87
CA ASN A 134 -6.95 1.34 3.47
C ASN A 134 -6.83 0.16 2.47
N PRO A 135 -7.39 -1.02 2.77
CA PRO A 135 -7.98 -1.44 4.05
C PRO A 135 -7.01 -1.37 5.24
N GLY A 136 -7.54 -1.07 6.42
CA GLY A 136 -6.75 -0.72 7.61
C GLY A 136 -6.22 -1.91 8.41
N ASN A 137 -4.97 -1.82 8.84
CA ASN A 137 -4.35 -2.69 9.86
C ASN A 137 -3.93 -1.81 11.06
N PRO A 138 -4.45 -2.06 12.28
CA PRO A 138 -5.14 -3.28 12.74
C PRO A 138 -6.67 -3.25 12.64
N THR A 139 -7.27 -2.19 12.11
CA THR A 139 -8.72 -1.93 12.26
C THR A 139 -9.60 -2.89 11.47
N GLY A 140 -9.11 -3.47 10.37
CA GLY A 140 -9.94 -4.23 9.41
C GLY A 140 -10.91 -3.35 8.61
N GLY A 141 -10.96 -2.05 8.89
CA GLY A 141 -11.89 -1.11 8.27
C GLY A 141 -11.57 -0.83 6.81
N VAL A 142 -12.62 -0.62 6.01
CA VAL A 142 -12.55 -0.21 4.61
C VAL A 142 -13.29 1.11 4.50
N PHE A 143 -12.63 2.17 4.05
CA PHE A 143 -13.28 3.47 3.88
C PHE A 143 -14.24 3.45 2.71
N THR A 144 -15.40 4.08 2.90
CA THR A 144 -16.37 4.32 1.83
C THR A 144 -15.79 5.28 0.79
N LYS A 145 -16.35 5.27 -0.42
CA LYS A 145 -15.92 6.18 -1.50
C LYS A 145 -16.07 7.63 -1.07
N GLU A 146 -17.20 7.97 -0.44
CA GLU A 146 -17.51 9.33 0.02
C GLU A 146 -16.47 9.81 1.04
N HIS A 147 -16.06 8.94 1.97
CA HIS A 147 -15.05 9.32 2.95
C HIS A 147 -13.64 9.43 2.34
N LEU A 148 -13.31 8.61 1.34
CA LEU A 148 -12.06 8.76 0.58
C LEU A 148 -12.03 10.11 -0.16
N GLU A 149 -13.15 10.54 -0.74
CA GLU A 149 -13.28 11.87 -1.37
C GLU A 149 -13.09 13.01 -0.35
N GLU A 150 -13.66 12.89 0.87
CA GLU A 150 -13.43 13.84 1.97
C GLU A 150 -11.94 13.92 2.36
N ILE A 151 -11.24 12.78 2.41
CA ILE A 151 -9.79 12.72 2.69
C ILE A 151 -9.00 13.44 1.59
N LEU A 152 -9.35 13.25 0.32
CA LEU A 152 -8.71 13.93 -0.81
C LEU A 152 -8.91 15.45 -0.76
N GLU A 153 -10.13 15.89 -0.44
CA GLU A 153 -10.43 17.31 -0.26
C GLU A 153 -9.64 17.91 0.91
N PHE A 154 -9.57 17.18 2.03
CA PHE A 154 -8.78 17.57 3.19
C PHE A 154 -7.30 17.73 2.84
N ALA A 155 -6.69 16.73 2.20
CA ALA A 155 -5.28 16.80 1.79
C ALA A 155 -5.02 17.97 0.82
N ASN A 156 -5.97 18.25 -0.09
CA ASN A 156 -5.84 19.38 -1.03
C ASN A 156 -5.92 20.73 -0.31
N LYS A 157 -6.80 20.86 0.69
CA LYS A 157 -6.95 22.07 1.50
C LYS A 157 -5.67 22.39 2.25
N TYR A 158 -5.03 21.39 2.85
CA TYR A 158 -3.81 21.55 3.65
C TYR A 158 -2.50 21.32 2.87
N LYS A 159 -2.58 21.10 1.56
CA LYS A 159 -1.43 20.90 0.67
C LYS A 159 -0.50 19.76 1.10
N LEU A 160 -1.09 18.65 1.52
CA LEU A 160 -0.38 17.47 1.99
C LEU A 160 -0.16 16.46 0.86
N ILE A 161 0.97 15.77 0.90
CA ILE A 161 1.20 14.54 0.11
C ILE A 161 0.49 13.39 0.80
N ILE A 162 -0.16 12.51 0.04
CA ILE A 162 -0.70 11.26 0.59
C ILE A 162 0.24 10.10 0.28
N ILE A 163 0.62 9.35 1.30
CA ILE A 163 1.21 8.02 1.17
C ILE A 163 0.08 7.02 1.41
N ALA A 164 -0.38 6.33 0.37
CA ALA A 164 -1.46 5.36 0.46
C ALA A 164 -0.88 3.95 0.66
N ASP A 165 -0.97 3.39 1.86
CA ASP A 165 -0.66 1.98 2.12
C ASP A 165 -1.89 1.12 1.77
N GLU A 166 -1.85 0.57 0.55
CA GLU A 166 -2.93 -0.22 -0.05
C GLU A 166 -2.53 -1.69 -0.18
N ILE A 167 -1.61 -2.18 0.68
CA ILE A 167 -1.14 -3.57 0.66
C ILE A 167 -2.25 -4.62 0.84
N TYR A 168 -3.39 -4.20 1.41
CA TYR A 168 -4.61 -5.02 1.58
C TYR A 168 -5.67 -4.74 0.52
N GLY A 169 -5.36 -3.98 -0.54
CA GLY A 169 -6.29 -3.70 -1.63
C GLY A 169 -6.96 -4.97 -2.13
N ASP A 170 -8.24 -4.89 -2.48
CA ASP A 170 -9.10 -6.02 -2.89
C ASP A 170 -9.29 -7.16 -1.87
N LEU A 171 -8.63 -7.14 -0.70
CA LEU A 171 -8.92 -8.06 0.42
C LEU A 171 -10.05 -7.50 1.28
N VAL A 172 -11.20 -7.28 0.66
CA VAL A 172 -12.43 -6.78 1.28
C VAL A 172 -13.51 -7.86 1.33
N TYR A 173 -14.44 -7.78 2.27
CA TYR A 173 -15.50 -8.76 2.49
C TYR A 173 -16.73 -8.08 3.12
N ASN A 174 -17.81 -8.83 3.40
CA ASN A 174 -19.06 -8.31 3.95
C ASN A 174 -19.67 -7.16 3.13
N GLY A 175 -19.53 -7.23 1.79
CA GLY A 175 -20.07 -6.23 0.86
C GLY A 175 -19.26 -4.93 0.74
N ALA A 176 -18.15 -4.78 1.48
CA ALA A 176 -17.26 -3.63 1.34
C ALA A 176 -16.64 -3.59 -0.06
N THR A 177 -16.49 -2.38 -0.61
CA THR A 177 -15.83 -2.15 -1.90
C THR A 177 -14.54 -1.37 -1.67
N PHE A 178 -13.43 -1.88 -2.21
CA PHE A 178 -12.17 -1.18 -2.20
C PHE A 178 -12.08 -0.21 -3.37
N TYR A 179 -11.65 1.02 -3.10
CA TYR A 179 -11.31 2.00 -4.11
C TYR A 179 -9.85 2.41 -3.90
N PRO A 180 -8.96 2.15 -4.88
CA PRO A 180 -7.64 2.75 -4.88
C PRO A 180 -7.78 4.27 -4.76
N LEU A 181 -7.10 4.89 -3.81
CA LEU A 181 -7.28 6.30 -3.51
C LEU A 181 -6.90 7.17 -4.73
N ALA A 182 -5.90 6.73 -5.49
CA ALA A 182 -5.47 7.41 -6.72
C ALA A 182 -6.47 7.29 -7.89
N SER A 183 -7.36 6.28 -7.90
CA SER A 183 -8.36 6.15 -8.98
C SER A 183 -9.54 7.12 -8.83
N LEU A 184 -9.63 7.86 -7.73
CA LEU A 184 -10.68 8.86 -7.50
C LEU A 184 -10.33 10.24 -8.10
N SER A 185 -9.48 10.27 -9.13
CA SER A 185 -9.04 11.48 -9.84
C SER A 185 -8.61 12.63 -8.91
N PRO A 186 -7.65 12.37 -8.00
CA PRO A 186 -7.28 13.32 -6.96
C PRO A 186 -6.62 14.58 -7.52
N LYS A 187 -6.87 15.72 -6.88
CA LYS A 187 -6.12 16.98 -7.10
C LYS A 187 -4.89 17.10 -6.17
N VAL A 188 -4.46 15.97 -5.61
CA VAL A 188 -3.37 15.88 -4.63
C VAL A 188 -2.32 14.88 -5.09
N PRO A 189 -1.04 15.12 -4.74
CA PRO A 189 0.01 14.15 -4.99
C PRO A 189 -0.17 12.90 -4.11
N ILE A 190 -0.12 11.71 -4.73
CA ILE A 190 -0.26 10.42 -4.04
C ILE A 190 0.93 9.51 -4.39
N ILE A 191 1.46 8.83 -3.38
CA ILE A 191 2.40 7.72 -3.53
C ILE A 191 1.72 6.47 -2.97
N THR A 192 1.31 5.55 -3.84
CA THR A 192 0.74 4.26 -3.41
C THR A 192 1.85 3.29 -3.08
N CYS A 193 1.76 2.62 -1.93
CA CYS A 193 2.63 1.52 -1.50
C CYS A 193 1.81 0.22 -1.44
N ASP A 194 2.29 -0.82 -2.13
CA ASP A 194 1.53 -2.06 -2.32
C ASP A 194 2.49 -3.24 -2.64
N GLY A 195 1.98 -4.46 -2.81
CA GLY A 195 2.77 -5.66 -3.05
C GLY A 195 1.99 -6.97 -3.05
N ILE A 196 2.71 -8.06 -3.32
CA ILE A 196 2.13 -9.42 -3.37
C ILE A 196 2.04 -10.09 -1.99
N ALA A 197 2.50 -9.42 -0.93
CA ALA A 197 2.68 -10.02 0.38
C ALA A 197 1.37 -10.52 1.04
N LYS A 198 0.26 -9.83 0.79
CA LYS A 198 -1.04 -10.13 1.42
C LYS A 198 -1.99 -10.78 0.43
N ARG A 199 -2.32 -10.09 -0.68
CA ARG A 199 -3.23 -10.62 -1.71
C ARG A 199 -2.83 -11.97 -2.30
N TRP A 200 -1.53 -12.25 -2.46
CA TRP A 200 -1.01 -13.52 -3.01
C TRP A 200 -0.41 -14.44 -1.94
N MET A 201 -0.57 -14.15 -0.65
CA MET A 201 -0.13 -15.00 0.46
C MET A 201 1.36 -15.39 0.45
N VAL A 202 2.22 -14.51 -0.08
CA VAL A 202 3.68 -14.71 -0.16
C VAL A 202 4.49 -13.63 0.56
N PRO A 203 4.21 -13.34 1.85
CA PRO A 203 4.87 -12.23 2.56
C PRO A 203 6.39 -12.41 2.69
N GLY A 204 6.86 -13.66 2.67
CA GLY A 204 8.29 -14.02 2.73
C GLY A 204 9.05 -13.80 1.42
N TRP A 205 8.37 -13.58 0.29
CA TRP A 205 9.04 -13.35 -1.00
C TRP A 205 9.55 -11.92 -1.18
N ARG A 206 9.17 -11.01 -0.27
CA ARG A 206 9.71 -9.65 -0.16
C ARG A 206 9.65 -8.87 -1.47
N LEU A 207 8.49 -8.86 -2.12
CA LEU A 207 8.24 -8.01 -3.29
C LEU A 207 7.05 -7.07 -3.03
N GLY A 208 7.31 -5.78 -3.18
CA GLY A 208 6.33 -4.70 -3.18
C GLY A 208 6.78 -3.59 -4.11
N TRP A 209 6.03 -2.50 -4.16
CA TRP A 209 6.31 -1.38 -5.07
C TRP A 209 5.73 -0.07 -4.55
N LEU A 210 6.23 1.02 -5.14
CA LEU A 210 5.61 2.34 -5.11
C LEU A 210 5.04 2.64 -6.48
N ILE A 211 3.88 3.29 -6.51
CA ILE A 211 3.36 3.98 -7.71
C ILE A 211 3.28 5.46 -7.37
N ILE A 212 3.99 6.28 -8.16
CA ILE A 212 4.12 7.72 -7.93
C ILE A 212 3.14 8.44 -8.87
N HIS A 213 1.98 8.83 -8.34
CA HIS A 213 0.90 9.46 -9.12
C HIS A 213 1.18 10.95 -9.33
N ASN A 214 2.06 11.25 -10.29
CA ASN A 214 2.59 12.60 -10.53
C ASN A 214 1.79 13.40 -11.58
N HIS A 215 0.46 13.35 -11.56
CA HIS A 215 -0.42 13.96 -12.57
C HIS A 215 -0.16 15.46 -12.81
N PHE A 216 0.28 16.20 -11.79
CA PHE A 216 0.54 17.64 -11.87
C PHE A 216 2.04 17.99 -11.87
N GLY A 217 2.94 17.00 -11.98
CA GLY A 217 4.39 17.23 -12.00
C GLY A 217 5.03 17.63 -10.66
N VAL A 218 4.24 17.79 -9.59
CA VAL A 218 4.71 18.26 -8.28
C VAL A 218 5.60 17.26 -7.52
N LEU A 219 5.54 15.96 -7.85
CA LEU A 219 6.37 14.91 -7.26
C LEU A 219 7.66 14.63 -8.05
N THR A 220 8.04 15.48 -9.00
CA THR A 220 9.20 15.22 -9.87
C THR A 220 10.51 15.05 -9.08
N GLU A 221 10.79 15.91 -8.11
CA GLU A 221 11.99 15.79 -7.28
C GLU A 221 11.88 14.64 -6.25
N VAL A 222 10.68 14.41 -5.72
CA VAL A 222 10.39 13.26 -4.83
C VAL A 222 10.66 11.94 -5.57
N LYS A 223 10.23 11.83 -6.83
CA LYS A 223 10.50 10.68 -7.70
C LYS A 223 12.00 10.44 -7.88
N LYS A 224 12.79 11.50 -8.15
CA LYS A 224 14.26 11.39 -8.22
C LYS A 224 14.85 10.90 -6.90
N GLY A 225 14.35 11.42 -5.78
CA GLY A 225 14.71 10.97 -4.43
C GLY A 225 14.45 9.48 -4.23
N ILE A 226 13.25 8.99 -4.55
CA ILE A 226 12.89 7.57 -4.45
C ILE A 226 13.80 6.71 -5.34
N VAL A 227 14.10 7.14 -6.57
CA VAL A 227 15.04 6.44 -7.46
C VAL A 227 16.43 6.36 -6.83
N ALA A 228 16.95 7.46 -6.25
CA ALA A 228 18.23 7.45 -5.56
C ALA A 228 18.22 6.54 -4.32
N LEU A 229 17.12 6.56 -3.53
CA LEU A 229 16.95 5.68 -2.37
C LEU A 229 16.93 4.20 -2.76
N SER A 230 16.33 3.84 -3.90
CA SER A 230 16.31 2.46 -4.39
C SER A 230 17.71 1.88 -4.60
N GLN A 231 18.71 2.73 -4.89
CA GLN A 231 20.11 2.32 -5.10
C GLN A 231 20.80 1.89 -3.79
N LYS A 232 20.27 2.26 -2.62
CA LYS A 232 20.86 1.86 -1.31
C LYS A 232 20.84 0.35 -1.11
N ILE A 233 19.77 -0.33 -1.57
CA ILE A 233 19.63 -1.79 -1.41
C ILE A 233 19.52 -2.54 -2.74
N VAL A 234 19.46 -1.81 -3.87
CA VAL A 234 19.47 -2.36 -5.24
C VAL A 234 18.26 -3.26 -5.53
N GLY A 235 17.09 -2.83 -5.06
CA GLY A 235 15.80 -3.46 -5.35
C GLY A 235 15.55 -4.82 -4.66
N PRO A 236 14.42 -5.48 -4.97
CA PRO A 236 14.06 -6.80 -4.43
C PRO A 236 14.70 -7.96 -5.23
N CYS A 237 14.52 -9.20 -4.75
CA CYS A 237 15.01 -10.41 -5.43
C CYS A 237 14.57 -10.47 -6.91
N SER A 238 15.54 -10.52 -7.82
CA SER A 238 15.34 -10.52 -9.29
C SER A 238 14.48 -11.70 -9.77
N LEU A 239 14.60 -12.87 -9.15
CA LEU A 239 13.78 -14.04 -9.48
C LEU A 239 12.28 -13.79 -9.23
N VAL A 240 11.93 -13.09 -8.13
CA VAL A 240 10.54 -12.74 -7.83
C VAL A 240 10.05 -11.66 -8.80
N GLN A 241 10.93 -10.72 -9.20
CA GLN A 241 10.61 -9.75 -10.25
C GLN A 241 10.30 -10.46 -11.59
N GLY A 242 11.08 -11.47 -11.96
CA GLY A 242 10.86 -12.25 -13.18
C GLY A 242 9.56 -13.05 -13.18
N ALA A 243 9.11 -13.49 -12.01
CA ALA A 243 7.83 -14.17 -11.84
C ALA A 243 6.62 -13.21 -11.81
N LEU A 244 6.83 -11.94 -11.43
CA LEU A 244 5.75 -10.98 -11.17
C LEU A 244 4.77 -10.81 -12.36
N PRO A 245 5.20 -10.69 -13.63
CA PRO A 245 4.27 -10.52 -14.74
C PRO A 245 3.24 -11.65 -14.84
N LYS A 246 3.67 -12.90 -14.67
CA LYS A 246 2.80 -14.06 -14.68
C LYS A 246 1.91 -14.10 -13.44
N ILE A 247 2.46 -13.79 -12.26
CA ILE A 247 1.71 -13.72 -11.00
C ILE A 247 0.52 -12.75 -11.13
N LEU A 248 0.74 -11.53 -11.62
CA LEU A 248 -0.30 -10.50 -11.70
C LEU A 248 -1.34 -10.78 -12.78
N ARG A 249 -0.91 -11.34 -13.93
CA ARG A 249 -1.78 -11.55 -15.08
C ARG A 249 -2.57 -12.85 -15.03
N GLU A 250 -1.96 -13.92 -14.54
CA GLU A 250 -2.50 -15.28 -14.72
C GLU A 250 -3.03 -15.90 -13.42
N THR A 251 -2.87 -15.26 -12.25
CA THR A 251 -3.51 -15.77 -11.03
C THR A 251 -5.03 -15.67 -11.19
N PRO A 252 -5.75 -16.80 -11.10
CA PRO A 252 -7.18 -16.86 -11.39
C PRO A 252 -8.01 -16.13 -10.32
N GLU A 253 -9.14 -15.55 -10.71
CA GLU A 253 -10.03 -14.81 -9.78
C GLU A 253 -10.56 -15.72 -8.66
N GLU A 254 -10.77 -17.01 -8.96
CA GLU A 254 -11.20 -18.02 -8.01
C GLU A 254 -10.26 -18.14 -6.81
N TYR A 255 -8.95 -17.88 -6.99
CA TYR A 255 -7.99 -17.85 -5.89
C TYR A 255 -8.29 -16.71 -4.90
N PHE A 256 -8.58 -15.52 -5.42
CA PHE A 256 -8.88 -14.34 -4.60
C PHE A 256 -10.25 -14.47 -3.94
N VAL A 257 -11.26 -14.97 -4.67
CA VAL A 257 -12.59 -15.28 -4.12
C VAL A 257 -12.49 -16.29 -2.98
N TYR A 258 -11.79 -17.41 -3.17
CA TYR A 258 -11.57 -18.40 -2.11
C TYR A 258 -10.91 -17.76 -0.88
N THR A 259 -9.86 -16.97 -1.10
CA THR A 259 -9.12 -16.30 -0.04
C THR A 259 -10.00 -15.35 0.76
N ARG A 260 -10.79 -14.50 0.10
CA ARG A 260 -11.74 -13.60 0.74
C ARG A 260 -12.80 -14.37 1.54
N ASN A 261 -13.38 -15.42 0.98
CA ASN A 261 -14.40 -16.23 1.66
C ASN A 261 -13.88 -16.88 2.95
N VAL A 262 -12.63 -17.35 2.95
CA VAL A 262 -11.99 -17.92 4.16
C VAL A 262 -11.78 -16.84 5.22
N ILE A 263 -11.35 -15.64 4.82
CA ILE A 263 -11.16 -14.50 5.73
C ILE A 263 -12.51 -14.06 6.31
N GLU A 264 -13.51 -13.85 5.44
CA GLU A 264 -14.88 -13.45 5.80
C GLU A 264 -15.52 -14.42 6.78
N THR A 265 -15.47 -15.73 6.48
CA THR A 265 -16.05 -16.76 7.34
C THR A 265 -15.41 -16.73 8.74
N ASN A 266 -14.08 -16.61 8.81
CA ASN A 266 -13.40 -16.55 10.10
C ASN A 266 -13.65 -15.24 10.85
N ALA A 267 -13.72 -14.11 10.13
CA ALA A 267 -14.03 -12.81 10.71
C ALA A 267 -15.42 -12.81 11.36
N ASN A 268 -16.44 -13.29 10.63
CA ASN A 268 -17.82 -13.35 11.12
C ASN A 268 -17.94 -14.30 12.33
N ILE A 269 -17.26 -15.45 12.32
CA ILE A 269 -17.23 -16.35 13.49
C ILE A 269 -16.61 -15.65 14.72
N VAL A 270 -15.51 -14.91 14.53
CA VAL A 270 -14.85 -14.19 15.63
C VAL A 270 -15.74 -13.07 16.14
N GLU A 271 -16.37 -12.30 15.24
CA GLU A 271 -17.30 -11.24 15.58
C GLU A 271 -18.50 -11.76 16.38
N ASP A 272 -19.17 -12.82 15.90
CA ASP A 272 -20.31 -13.46 16.58
C ASP A 272 -19.93 -13.92 17.99
N ILE A 273 -18.77 -14.57 18.15
CA ILE A 273 -18.29 -15.04 19.46
C ILE A 273 -17.98 -13.87 20.39
N LEU A 274 -17.33 -12.81 19.89
CA LEU A 274 -16.95 -11.66 20.72
C LEU A 274 -18.15 -10.79 21.11
N ALA A 275 -19.17 -10.69 20.25
CA ALA A 275 -20.40 -9.96 20.52
C ALA A 275 -21.19 -10.54 21.72
N GLU A 276 -21.04 -11.84 21.99
CA GLU A 276 -21.66 -12.50 23.15
C GLU A 276 -20.91 -12.25 24.47
N VAL A 277 -19.67 -11.73 24.44
CA VAL A 277 -18.84 -11.55 25.64
C VAL A 277 -19.15 -10.19 26.32
N PRO A 278 -19.62 -10.16 27.59
CA PRO A 278 -19.91 -8.92 28.28
C PRO A 278 -18.70 -7.99 28.37
N GLY A 279 -18.85 -6.76 27.88
CA GLY A 279 -17.81 -5.72 27.91
C GLY A 279 -16.93 -5.67 26.66
N MET A 280 -17.07 -6.62 25.73
CA MET A 280 -16.55 -6.51 24.37
C MET A 280 -17.61 -5.85 23.47
N ARG A 281 -17.17 -5.04 22.52
CA ARG A 281 -17.97 -4.40 21.48
C ARG A 281 -17.16 -4.40 20.19
#